data_AF-A0A7W1E8M0-F1
#
_entry.id   AF-A0A7W1E8M0-F1
#
_cell.length_a   1.000
_cell.length_b   1.000
_cell.length_c   1.000
_cell.angle_alpha   90.00
_cell.angle_beta   90.00
_cell.angle_gamma   90.00
#
_symmetry.space_group_name_H-M   'P 1'
#
loop_
_entity.id
_entity.type
_entity.pdbx_description
1 polymer ?
#
loop_
_entity_poly.entity_id
_entity_poly.type
_entity_poly.pdbx_seq_one_letter_code
_entity_poly.pdbx_strand_id
1 'polypeptide(L)'
;SVENPLDHSHLVDGINAILGRPSPKTLEREVLLAYARQAIEAPTTLPATDIPSRQPSRATAPDDTVATSFEIPVESLQLLSFRDFGVFVFRGSRIFIGIRCGPVGQNGIGGHAHNDQLSVELQVDCHDLIADPGTFVYTPFPQIRNRYRSAAAHFAPYPAGEEQGNLSGGLFRLDDPWAAACLEFQGGRFVGEIARRKKIIRTTVTIADGLLSIVDESWGCTLARRGSVEPPHFSAGYGEQVRSGVKD
;
A
#
# COMPACT_ATOMS: atom_id res chain seq x y z
N SER A 1 32.27 1.47 -20.30
CA SER A 1 31.42 2.45 -19.59
C SER A 1 31.00 1.82 -18.28
N VAL A 2 30.96 2.57 -17.20
CA VAL A 2 30.40 2.08 -15.93
C VAL A 2 28.89 2.03 -16.12
N GLU A 3 28.28 0.87 -15.87
CA GLU A 3 26.84 0.68 -15.90
C GLU A 3 26.19 1.72 -14.97
N ASN A 4 25.17 2.43 -15.48
CA ASN A 4 24.39 3.34 -14.66
C ASN A 4 23.21 2.53 -14.08
N PRO A 5 23.25 2.13 -12.80
CA PRO A 5 22.20 1.28 -12.23
C PRO A 5 20.84 1.99 -12.12
N LEU A 6 20.80 3.31 -12.34
CA LEU A 6 19.59 4.12 -12.37
C LEU A 6 19.06 4.35 -13.80
N ASP A 7 19.79 3.90 -14.83
CA ASP A 7 19.33 3.95 -16.20
C ASP A 7 18.39 2.77 -16.48
N HIS A 8 17.09 3.04 -16.35
CA HIS A 8 16.05 2.05 -16.60
C HIS A 8 15.56 2.04 -18.06
N SER A 9 16.24 2.74 -18.98
CA SER A 9 15.84 2.80 -20.41
C SER A 9 15.75 1.40 -21.04
N HIS A 10 16.70 0.52 -20.74
CA HIS A 10 16.72 -0.87 -21.20
C HIS A 10 15.49 -1.69 -20.75
N LEU A 11 15.01 -1.46 -19.52
CA LEU A 11 13.78 -2.09 -19.01
C LEU A 11 12.55 -1.57 -19.75
N VAL A 12 12.45 -0.25 -19.94
CA VAL A 12 11.35 0.38 -20.68
C VAL A 12 11.31 -0.13 -22.13
N ASP A 13 12.47 -0.25 -22.77
CA ASP A 13 12.59 -0.76 -24.13
C ASP A 13 12.16 -2.22 -24.25
N GLY A 14 12.52 -3.04 -23.26
CA GLY A 14 12.08 -4.42 -23.14
C GLY A 14 10.56 -4.56 -22.96
N ILE A 15 9.97 -3.76 -22.08
CA ILE A 15 8.50 -3.72 -21.89
C ILE A 15 7.81 -3.30 -23.20
N ASN A 16 8.28 -2.23 -23.83
CA ASN A 16 7.72 -1.76 -25.09
C ASN A 16 7.78 -2.84 -26.18
N ALA A 17 8.88 -3.61 -26.24
CA ALA A 17 9.02 -4.72 -27.17
C ALA A 17 7.96 -5.80 -26.98
N ILE A 18 7.74 -6.24 -25.73
CA ILE A 18 6.70 -7.22 -25.38
C ILE A 18 5.30 -6.68 -25.71
N LEU A 19 5.08 -5.39 -25.51
CA LEU A 19 3.80 -4.72 -25.79
C LEU A 19 3.60 -4.35 -27.27
N GLY A 20 4.53 -4.71 -28.16
CA GLY A 20 4.47 -4.35 -29.59
C GLY A 20 4.61 -2.85 -29.87
N ARG A 21 5.12 -2.06 -28.92
CA ARG A 21 5.34 -0.62 -29.06
C ARG A 21 6.72 -0.34 -29.66
N PRO A 22 6.92 0.80 -30.36
CA PRO A 22 8.24 1.18 -30.86
C PRO A 22 9.26 1.34 -29.72
N SER A 23 10.42 0.72 -29.85
CA SER A 23 11.56 0.91 -28.94
C SER A 23 12.91 0.71 -29.66
N PRO A 24 14.00 1.31 -29.15
CA PRO A 24 15.38 1.04 -29.59
C PRO A 24 15.75 -0.44 -29.57
N LYS A 25 16.68 -0.84 -30.45
CA LYS A 25 17.23 -2.21 -30.52
C LYS A 25 18.26 -2.49 -29.43
N THR A 26 17.80 -2.59 -28.18
CA THR A 26 18.62 -3.01 -27.04
C THR A 26 18.74 -4.53 -26.95
N LEU A 27 19.74 -5.03 -26.21
CA LEU A 27 19.93 -6.46 -26.00
C LEU A 27 18.71 -7.08 -25.28
N GLU A 28 18.19 -6.40 -24.26
CA GLU A 28 17.03 -6.81 -23.48
C GLU A 28 15.80 -6.96 -24.38
N ARG A 29 15.58 -6.02 -25.30
CA ARG A 29 14.52 -6.11 -26.32
C ARG A 29 14.67 -7.37 -27.17
N GLU A 30 15.85 -7.59 -27.77
CA GLU A 30 16.05 -8.72 -28.68
C GLU A 30 15.89 -10.06 -27.96
N VAL A 31 16.39 -10.16 -26.72
CA VAL A 31 16.18 -11.32 -25.86
C VAL A 31 14.69 -11.52 -25.57
N LEU A 32 13.99 -10.49 -25.10
CA LEU A 32 12.57 -10.62 -24.77
C LEU A 32 11.71 -10.97 -25.98
N LEU A 33 11.99 -10.43 -27.18
CA LEU A 33 11.29 -10.80 -28.41
C LEU A 33 11.57 -12.24 -28.85
N ALA A 34 12.80 -12.73 -28.66
CA ALA A 34 13.13 -14.13 -28.96
C ALA A 34 12.33 -15.11 -28.06
N TYR A 35 11.98 -14.71 -26.84
CA TYR A 35 11.20 -15.52 -25.90
C TYR A 35 9.69 -15.25 -25.94
N ALA A 36 9.27 -14.02 -26.25
CA ALA A 36 7.88 -13.62 -26.36
C ALA A 36 7.28 -14.20 -27.64
N ARG A 37 6.77 -15.43 -27.55
CA ARG A 37 6.12 -16.15 -28.65
C ARG A 37 5.02 -15.34 -29.37
N GLN A 38 4.43 -14.36 -28.68
CA GLN A 38 3.56 -13.32 -29.24
C GLN A 38 3.70 -12.02 -28.44
N ALA A 39 3.35 -10.88 -29.05
CA ALA A 39 3.17 -9.62 -28.32
C ALA A 39 2.01 -9.74 -27.33
N ILE A 40 2.18 -9.13 -26.14
CA ILE A 40 1.15 -9.05 -25.12
C ILE A 40 0.43 -7.72 -25.29
N GLU A 41 -0.90 -7.72 -25.37
CA GLU A 41 -1.64 -6.47 -25.32
C GLU A 41 -1.57 -5.89 -23.91
N ALA A 42 -1.10 -4.64 -23.81
CA ALA A 42 -1.19 -3.92 -22.55
C ALA A 42 -2.68 -3.69 -22.25
N PRO A 43 -3.16 -3.95 -21.02
CA PRO A 43 -4.50 -3.54 -20.64
C PRO A 43 -4.66 -2.04 -20.94
N THR A 44 -5.59 -1.70 -21.83
CA THR A 44 -5.89 -0.30 -22.20
C THR A 44 -6.76 0.38 -21.14
N THR A 45 -7.32 -0.40 -20.23
CA THR A 45 -8.07 0.05 -19.07
C THR A 45 -7.41 -0.50 -17.81
N LEU A 46 -7.19 0.38 -16.84
CA LEU A 46 -6.92 -0.06 -15.47
C LEU A 46 -8.16 -0.82 -14.97
N PRO A 47 -8.01 -1.86 -14.14
CA PRO A 47 -9.15 -2.55 -13.55
C PRO A 47 -9.88 -1.60 -12.59
N ALA A 48 -10.84 -0.85 -13.14
CA ALA A 48 -11.89 -0.19 -12.40
C ALA A 48 -12.97 -1.24 -12.19
N THR A 49 -12.95 -1.90 -11.04
CA THR A 49 -14.04 -2.80 -10.69
C THR A 49 -14.52 -2.44 -9.30
N ASP A 50 -15.69 -1.83 -9.26
CA ASP A 50 -16.44 -1.64 -8.03
C ASP A 50 -16.57 -2.99 -7.31
N ILE A 51 -16.34 -2.97 -6.00
CA ILE A 51 -16.65 -4.10 -5.14
C ILE A 51 -17.98 -3.78 -4.49
N PRO A 52 -19.07 -4.44 -4.89
CA PRO A 52 -20.36 -4.24 -4.25
C PRO A 52 -20.26 -4.70 -2.79
N SER A 53 -21.04 -4.04 -1.94
CA SER A 53 -21.07 -4.30 -0.51
C SER A 53 -21.34 -5.78 -0.20
N ARG A 54 -20.49 -6.38 0.63
CA ARG A 54 -20.67 -7.72 1.21
C ARG A 54 -21.07 -7.60 2.68
N GLN A 55 -21.83 -8.59 3.15
CA GLN A 55 -22.20 -8.63 4.56
C GLN A 55 -20.95 -8.69 5.45
N PRO A 56 -20.88 -7.87 6.51
CA PRO A 56 -19.79 -7.91 7.47
C PRO A 56 -19.76 -9.24 8.22
N SER A 57 -18.58 -9.66 8.69
CA SER A 57 -18.44 -10.88 9.48
C SER A 57 -19.13 -10.79 10.85
N ARG A 58 -19.35 -9.56 11.35
CA ARG A 58 -20.01 -9.30 12.63
C ARG A 58 -20.85 -8.03 12.59
N ALA A 59 -22.11 -8.15 13.01
CA ALA A 59 -23.12 -7.08 13.01
C ALA A 59 -23.51 -6.59 14.42
N THR A 60 -22.80 -7.02 15.46
CA THR A 60 -23.00 -6.51 16.83
C THR A 60 -22.35 -5.13 16.99
N ALA A 61 -22.75 -4.37 18.00
CA ALA A 61 -22.04 -3.12 18.35
C ALA A 61 -20.53 -3.36 18.55
N PRO A 62 -19.65 -2.44 18.12
CA PRO A 62 -18.22 -2.54 18.34
C PRO A 62 -17.86 -2.31 19.81
N ASP A 63 -16.73 -2.89 20.23
CA ASP A 63 -16.17 -2.71 21.57
C ASP A 63 -15.41 -1.38 21.70
N ASP A 64 -14.82 -0.89 20.60
CA ASP A 64 -14.13 0.40 20.53
C ASP A 64 -14.27 1.01 19.12
N THR A 65 -14.21 2.34 19.05
CA THR A 65 -14.32 3.10 17.81
C THR A 65 -13.36 4.27 17.81
N VAL A 66 -12.64 4.48 16.70
CA VAL A 66 -11.75 5.62 16.48
C VAL A 66 -12.14 6.28 15.16
N ALA A 67 -12.35 7.59 15.17
CA ALA A 67 -12.67 8.35 13.97
C ALA A 67 -11.67 9.49 13.76
N THR A 68 -11.35 9.79 12.50
CA THR A 68 -10.65 11.02 12.11
C THR A 68 -11.14 11.45 10.75
N SER A 69 -11.10 12.75 10.50
CA SER A 69 -11.51 13.33 9.24
C SER A 69 -10.51 14.35 8.73
N PHE A 70 -10.49 14.53 7.41
CA PHE A 70 -9.65 15.49 6.70
C PHE A 70 -10.53 16.27 5.72
N GLU A 71 -10.34 17.58 5.68
CA GLU A 71 -10.91 18.40 4.61
C GLU A 71 -10.15 18.12 3.31
N ILE A 72 -10.89 17.89 2.23
CA ILE A 72 -10.35 17.59 0.91
C ILE A 72 -11.13 18.37 -0.16
N PRO A 73 -10.51 18.70 -1.30
CA PRO A 73 -11.22 19.29 -2.44
C PRO A 73 -12.42 18.45 -2.90
N VAL A 74 -13.50 19.12 -3.30
CA VAL A 74 -14.61 18.45 -3.98
C VAL A 74 -14.24 18.27 -5.45
N GLU A 75 -14.01 17.03 -5.86
CA GLU A 75 -13.78 16.67 -7.27
C GLU A 75 -14.28 15.25 -7.58
N SER A 76 -14.38 14.93 -8.87
CA SER A 76 -14.66 13.57 -9.31
C SER A 76 -13.44 12.68 -9.10
N LEU A 77 -13.65 11.51 -8.49
CA LEU A 77 -12.59 10.55 -8.20
C LEU A 77 -12.74 9.30 -9.06
N GLN A 78 -11.63 8.88 -9.68
CA GLN A 78 -11.49 7.56 -10.26
C GLN A 78 -11.26 6.53 -9.16
N LEU A 79 -11.92 5.38 -9.27
CA LEU A 79 -11.73 4.23 -8.39
C LEU A 79 -10.88 3.18 -9.11
N LEU A 80 -9.77 2.78 -8.48
CA LEU A 80 -8.89 1.72 -8.99
C LEU A 80 -8.78 0.63 -7.94
N SER A 81 -9.07 -0.62 -8.32
CA SER A 81 -8.99 -1.77 -7.41
C SER A 81 -8.02 -2.82 -7.92
N PHE A 82 -6.92 -3.00 -7.18
CA PHE A 82 -5.91 -4.01 -7.44
C PHE A 82 -6.09 -5.15 -6.46
N ARG A 83 -7.16 -5.93 -6.62
CA ARG A 83 -7.65 -6.91 -5.62
C ARG A 83 -6.62 -7.97 -5.26
N ASP A 84 -5.89 -8.49 -6.25
CA ASP A 84 -4.88 -9.52 -6.04
C ASP A 84 -3.67 -8.98 -5.28
N PHE A 85 -3.35 -7.71 -5.48
CA PHE A 85 -2.32 -7.03 -4.71
C PHE A 85 -2.86 -6.53 -3.36
N GLY A 86 -4.15 -6.23 -3.27
CA GLY A 86 -4.86 -5.67 -2.12
C GLY A 86 -4.65 -4.16 -1.95
N VAL A 87 -4.69 -3.40 -3.04
CA VAL A 87 -4.59 -1.93 -3.00
C VAL A 87 -5.82 -1.32 -3.65
N PHE A 88 -6.38 -0.32 -2.99
CA PHE A 88 -7.56 0.42 -3.43
C PHE A 88 -7.23 1.89 -3.47
N VAL A 89 -7.57 2.55 -4.57
CA VAL A 89 -7.19 3.94 -4.81
C VAL A 89 -8.39 4.78 -5.20
N PHE A 90 -8.58 5.89 -4.50
CA PHE A 90 -9.37 7.01 -5.00
C PHE A 90 -8.42 8.07 -5.56
N ARG A 91 -8.58 8.43 -6.84
CA ARG A 91 -7.68 9.36 -7.52
C ARG A 91 -8.46 10.46 -8.24
N GLY A 92 -8.18 11.69 -7.86
CA GLY A 92 -8.60 12.91 -8.56
C GLY A 92 -7.41 13.59 -9.24
N SER A 93 -7.65 14.81 -9.70
CA SER A 93 -6.60 15.69 -10.22
C SER A 93 -5.75 16.30 -9.11
N ARG A 94 -6.32 16.46 -7.91
CA ARG A 94 -5.70 17.08 -6.74
C ARG A 94 -5.56 16.10 -5.58
N ILE A 95 -6.36 15.04 -5.57
CA ILE A 95 -6.42 14.08 -4.47
C ILE A 95 -5.84 12.73 -4.90
N PHE A 96 -5.05 12.13 -4.01
CA PHE A 96 -4.72 10.71 -4.05
C PHE A 96 -4.96 10.09 -2.68
N ILE A 97 -5.72 9.01 -2.64
CA ILE A 97 -5.95 8.21 -1.45
C ILE A 97 -5.61 6.76 -1.78
N GLY A 98 -4.62 6.22 -1.11
CA GLY A 98 -4.23 4.80 -1.21
C GLY A 98 -4.68 4.05 0.05
N ILE A 99 -5.24 2.86 -0.12
CA ILE A 99 -5.66 2.01 0.99
C ILE A 99 -5.12 0.60 0.80
N ARG A 100 -4.46 0.07 1.83
CA ARG A 100 -3.96 -1.30 1.86
C ARG A 100 -5.00 -2.25 2.46
N CYS A 101 -5.42 -3.26 1.73
CA CYS A 101 -6.27 -4.34 2.25
C CYS A 101 -6.20 -5.57 1.36
N GLY A 102 -5.45 -6.60 1.76
CA GLY A 102 -5.44 -7.86 1.00
C GLY A 102 -4.32 -8.81 1.39
N PRO A 103 -3.99 -9.78 0.52
CA PRO A 103 -3.14 -10.89 0.90
C PRO A 103 -1.72 -10.43 1.24
N VAL A 104 -1.10 -11.11 2.21
CA VAL A 104 0.34 -11.01 2.44
C VAL A 104 1.05 -11.73 1.30
N GLY A 105 1.88 -11.00 0.55
CA GLY A 105 2.55 -11.50 -0.65
C GLY A 105 3.46 -12.71 -0.42
N GLN A 106 4.00 -13.27 -1.51
CA GLN A 106 4.84 -14.48 -1.49
C GLN A 106 4.11 -15.68 -0.85
N ASN A 107 2.84 -15.90 -1.23
CA ASN A 107 1.98 -16.96 -0.68
C ASN A 107 1.93 -16.96 0.86
N GLY A 108 1.89 -15.77 1.48
CA GLY A 108 1.83 -15.60 2.92
C GLY A 108 3.18 -15.53 3.64
N ILE A 109 4.31 -15.62 2.93
CA ILE A 109 5.64 -15.45 3.57
C ILE A 109 5.87 -13.99 3.96
N GLY A 110 5.44 -13.04 3.14
CA GLY A 110 5.50 -11.61 3.47
C GLY A 110 6.91 -11.03 3.51
N GLY A 111 7.82 -11.45 2.62
CA GLY A 111 9.21 -11.00 2.64
C GLY A 111 9.44 -9.49 2.45
N HIS A 112 8.49 -8.81 1.84
CA HIS A 112 8.45 -7.35 1.73
C HIS A 112 7.25 -6.74 2.43
N ALA A 113 6.45 -7.55 3.13
CA ALA A 113 5.24 -7.09 3.78
C ALA A 113 5.55 -6.40 5.12
N HIS A 114 4.74 -5.39 5.40
CA HIS A 114 4.67 -4.71 6.69
C HIS A 114 3.36 -5.11 7.38
N ASN A 115 3.19 -4.66 8.61
CA ASN A 115 1.92 -4.70 9.33
C ASN A 115 1.09 -3.46 8.98
N ASP A 116 0.76 -3.29 7.71
CA ASP A 116 0.12 -2.11 7.14
C ASP A 116 -1.31 -2.38 6.66
N GLN A 117 -1.96 -3.45 7.12
CA GLN A 117 -3.33 -3.74 6.69
C GLN A 117 -4.28 -2.66 7.20
N LEU A 118 -5.18 -2.23 6.32
CA LEU A 118 -6.08 -1.09 6.48
C LEU A 118 -5.36 0.26 6.63
N SER A 119 -4.08 0.34 6.25
CA SER A 119 -3.38 1.63 6.20
C SER A 119 -3.98 2.54 5.13
N VAL A 120 -3.96 3.84 5.40
CA VAL A 120 -4.38 4.89 4.46
C VAL A 120 -3.23 5.86 4.21
N GLU A 121 -3.01 6.18 2.94
CA GLU A 121 -2.19 7.33 2.52
C GLU A 121 -3.09 8.39 1.90
N LEU A 122 -2.79 9.66 2.15
CA LEU A 122 -3.57 10.81 1.67
C LEU A 122 -2.64 11.91 1.20
N GLN A 123 -2.80 12.29 -0.07
CA GLN A 123 -2.16 13.45 -0.68
C GLN A 123 -3.24 14.39 -1.23
N VAL A 124 -3.07 15.69 -0.97
CA VAL A 124 -3.91 16.77 -1.48
C VAL A 124 -3.02 17.85 -2.06
N ASP A 125 -3.27 18.28 -3.29
CA ASP A 125 -2.48 19.33 -3.97
C ASP A 125 -0.98 19.06 -3.98
N CYS A 126 -0.59 17.80 -4.21
CA CYS A 126 0.80 17.33 -4.15
C CYS A 126 1.46 17.44 -2.76
N HIS A 127 0.69 17.65 -1.69
CA HIS A 127 1.16 17.63 -0.32
C HIS A 127 0.64 16.39 0.41
N ASP A 128 1.56 15.62 1.01
CA ASP A 128 1.20 14.44 1.78
C ASP A 128 0.68 14.86 3.16
N LEU A 129 -0.60 14.55 3.43
CA LEU A 129 -1.24 14.73 4.74
C LEU A 129 -1.10 13.47 5.60
N ILE A 130 -1.08 12.31 4.94
CA ILE A 130 -0.76 11.01 5.53
C ILE A 130 0.20 10.31 4.59
N ALA A 131 1.42 10.06 5.03
CA ALA A 131 2.47 9.43 4.24
C ALA A 131 2.95 8.14 4.90
N ASP A 132 3.23 7.12 4.08
CA ASP A 132 3.98 5.96 4.53
C ASP A 132 5.45 6.33 4.83
N PRO A 133 6.06 5.83 5.92
CA PRO A 133 7.45 6.14 6.23
C PRO A 133 8.45 5.46 5.29
N GLY A 134 8.01 4.55 4.42
CA GLY A 134 8.87 3.78 3.55
C GLY A 134 9.46 2.57 4.27
N THR A 135 10.64 2.12 3.81
CA THR A 135 11.18 0.81 4.23
C THR A 135 12.39 0.89 5.15
N PHE A 136 13.08 2.04 5.19
CA PHE A 136 14.43 2.15 5.76
C PHE A 136 15.41 1.17 5.10
N VAL A 137 16.62 1.04 5.64
CA VAL A 137 17.61 0.07 5.14
C VAL A 137 17.29 -1.34 5.63
N TYR A 138 17.49 -2.33 4.74
CA TYR A 138 16.95 -3.67 4.94
C TYR A 138 17.70 -4.50 5.99
N THR A 139 19.02 -4.52 5.97
CA THR A 139 19.82 -5.49 6.75
C THR A 139 20.67 -4.91 7.89
N PRO A 140 21.27 -3.70 7.80
CA PRO A 140 22.27 -3.29 8.78
C PRO A 140 21.67 -2.94 10.15
N PHE A 141 20.37 -2.62 10.21
CA PHE A 141 19.69 -2.25 11.45
C PHE A 141 18.33 -2.96 11.59
N PRO A 142 18.32 -4.26 11.92
CA PRO A 142 17.10 -5.08 11.98
C PRO A 142 16.00 -4.51 12.88
N GLN A 143 16.36 -3.96 14.04
CA GLN A 143 15.41 -3.38 14.98
C GLN A 143 14.72 -2.13 14.41
N ILE A 144 15.50 -1.26 13.74
CA ILE A 144 14.95 -0.06 13.09
C ILE A 144 14.09 -0.48 11.91
N ARG A 145 14.53 -1.43 11.08
CA ARG A 145 13.72 -1.97 9.98
C ARG A 145 12.38 -2.51 10.49
N ASN A 146 12.37 -3.26 11.59
CA ASN A 146 11.13 -3.74 12.19
C ASN A 146 10.25 -2.61 12.77
N ARG A 147 10.84 -1.50 13.23
CA ARG A 147 10.05 -0.29 13.56
C ARG A 147 9.32 0.25 12.32
N TYR A 148 9.93 0.25 11.14
CA TYR A 148 9.25 0.65 9.89
C TYR A 148 8.23 -0.38 9.39
N ARG A 149 8.35 -1.66 9.79
CA ARG A 149 7.39 -2.73 9.44
C ARG A 149 6.22 -2.85 10.41
N SER A 150 6.30 -2.20 11.56
CA SER A 150 5.27 -2.23 12.62
C SER A 150 4.01 -1.48 12.19
N ALA A 151 2.85 -1.93 12.66
CA ALA A 151 1.59 -1.21 12.43
C ALA A 151 1.61 0.22 12.99
N ALA A 152 2.38 0.46 14.04
CA ALA A 152 2.54 1.80 14.62
C ALA A 152 3.30 2.78 13.71
N ALA A 153 3.97 2.30 12.66
CA ALA A 153 4.64 3.14 11.67
C ALA A 153 3.68 3.68 10.61
N HIS A 154 2.52 3.04 10.46
CA HIS A 154 1.56 3.32 9.39
C HIS A 154 0.31 3.98 9.97
N PHE A 155 -0.40 4.73 9.12
CA PHE A 155 -1.74 5.21 9.47
C PHE A 155 -2.75 4.07 9.30
N ALA A 156 -2.69 3.09 10.19
CA ALA A 156 -3.50 1.89 10.19
C ALA A 156 -4.08 1.63 11.58
N PRO A 157 -5.26 1.00 11.69
CA PRO A 157 -5.73 0.50 12.98
C PRO A 157 -5.02 -0.79 13.37
N TYR A 158 -4.76 -0.93 14.66
CA TYR A 158 -4.23 -2.16 15.24
C TYR A 158 -4.66 -2.30 16.71
N PRO A 159 -4.70 -3.52 17.25
CA PRO A 159 -5.01 -3.71 18.66
C PRO A 159 -3.90 -3.13 19.55
N ALA A 160 -4.27 -2.46 20.65
CA ALA A 160 -3.30 -1.95 21.61
C ALA A 160 -2.40 -3.08 22.15
N GLY A 161 -1.08 -2.89 22.07
CA GLY A 161 -0.09 -3.85 22.57
C GLY A 161 0.12 -5.09 21.69
N GLU A 162 -0.41 -5.12 20.46
CA GLU A 162 -0.28 -6.25 19.54
C GLU A 162 0.01 -5.77 18.11
N GLU A 163 0.79 -6.56 17.38
CA GLU A 163 1.01 -6.37 15.94
C GLU A 163 0.00 -7.13 15.09
N GLN A 164 -0.26 -6.64 13.87
CA GLN A 164 -1.09 -7.36 12.90
C GLN A 164 -0.42 -8.65 12.38
N GLY A 165 0.88 -8.81 12.55
CA GLY A 165 1.65 -9.96 12.14
C GLY A 165 2.96 -10.03 12.92
N ASN A 166 3.50 -11.23 13.10
CA ASN A 166 4.68 -11.45 13.91
C ASN A 166 5.97 -11.11 13.14
N LEU A 167 6.73 -10.16 13.68
CA LEU A 167 8.01 -9.67 13.13
C LEU A 167 9.24 -10.44 13.66
N SER A 168 9.07 -11.42 14.55
CA SER A 168 10.19 -12.17 15.16
C SER A 168 10.78 -13.27 14.27
N GLY A 169 10.07 -13.66 13.20
CA GLY A 169 10.52 -14.69 12.25
C GLY A 169 11.65 -14.26 11.30
N GLY A 170 12.13 -13.02 11.41
CA GLY A 170 13.17 -12.45 10.57
C GLY A 170 12.69 -11.27 9.72
N LEU A 171 13.63 -10.57 9.09
CA LEU A 171 13.35 -9.31 8.36
C LEU A 171 12.58 -9.50 7.05
N PHE A 172 12.56 -10.73 6.53
CA PHE A 172 11.93 -11.10 5.28
C PHE A 172 10.83 -12.14 5.49
N ARG A 173 10.15 -12.07 6.63
CA ARG A 173 9.01 -12.92 6.97
C ARG A 173 8.00 -12.16 7.80
N LEU A 174 6.72 -12.42 7.56
CA LEU A 174 5.64 -11.94 8.39
C LEU A 174 4.74 -13.12 8.76
N ASP A 175 4.92 -13.64 9.97
CA ASP A 175 4.25 -14.87 10.40
C ASP A 175 2.90 -14.58 11.09
N ASP A 176 1.93 -15.48 10.94
CA ASP A 176 0.58 -15.36 11.53
C ASP A 176 -0.09 -13.97 11.32
N PRO A 177 -0.10 -13.43 10.07
CA PRO A 177 -0.73 -12.15 9.81
C PRO A 177 -2.25 -12.27 9.94
N TRP A 178 -2.90 -11.17 10.33
CA TRP A 178 -4.36 -11.08 10.29
C TRP A 178 -4.87 -11.20 8.85
N ALA A 179 -5.96 -11.94 8.66
CA ALA A 179 -6.56 -12.10 7.34
C ALA A 179 -7.32 -10.82 6.96
N ALA A 180 -7.01 -10.25 5.79
CA ALA A 180 -7.60 -9.01 5.30
C ALA A 180 -8.60 -9.25 4.17
N ALA A 181 -9.71 -8.51 4.16
CA ALA A 181 -10.71 -8.55 3.11
C ALA A 181 -11.35 -7.18 2.86
N CYS A 182 -11.45 -6.79 1.59
CA CYS A 182 -12.28 -5.66 1.17
C CYS A 182 -13.73 -6.12 1.05
N LEU A 183 -14.61 -5.51 1.83
CA LEU A 183 -16.05 -5.77 1.86
C LEU A 183 -16.83 -4.87 0.90
N GLU A 184 -16.36 -3.64 0.68
CA GLU A 184 -17.00 -2.67 -0.20
C GLU A 184 -15.95 -1.71 -0.76
N PHE A 185 -16.06 -1.37 -2.05
CA PHE A 185 -15.27 -0.33 -2.70
C PHE A 185 -16.05 0.23 -3.89
N GLN A 186 -16.78 1.32 -3.67
CA GLN A 186 -17.66 1.95 -4.66
C GLN A 186 -18.08 3.35 -4.17
N GLY A 187 -18.44 4.26 -5.08
CA GLY A 187 -19.16 5.49 -4.73
C GLY A 187 -18.53 6.35 -3.62
N GLY A 188 -17.19 6.50 -3.63
CA GLY A 188 -16.47 7.27 -2.60
C GLY A 188 -16.34 6.56 -1.24
N ARG A 189 -16.70 5.27 -1.17
CA ARG A 189 -16.70 4.48 0.05
C ARG A 189 -15.80 3.26 -0.08
N PHE A 190 -15.04 2.99 0.96
CA PHE A 190 -14.28 1.75 1.15
C PHE A 190 -14.62 1.16 2.51
N VAL A 191 -14.80 -0.15 2.57
CA VAL A 191 -14.95 -0.90 3.82
C VAL A 191 -14.01 -2.10 3.75
N GLY A 192 -13.00 -2.10 4.63
CA GLY A 192 -12.05 -3.19 4.77
C GLY A 192 -12.11 -3.81 6.16
N GLU A 193 -11.82 -5.09 6.26
CA GLU A 193 -11.81 -5.83 7.52
C GLU A 193 -10.54 -6.66 7.65
N ILE A 194 -9.98 -6.69 8.85
CA ILE A 194 -8.95 -7.65 9.25
C ILE A 194 -9.45 -8.49 10.42
N ALA A 195 -9.11 -9.78 10.41
CA ALA A 195 -9.52 -10.71 11.46
C ALA A 195 -8.42 -11.70 11.85
N ARG A 196 -8.34 -12.00 13.14
CA ARG A 196 -7.54 -13.10 13.69
C ARG A 196 -8.20 -13.67 14.93
N ARG A 197 -8.43 -14.99 14.92
CA ARG A 197 -9.15 -15.71 15.99
C ARG A 197 -10.53 -15.07 16.23
N LYS A 198 -10.77 -14.52 17.42
CA LYS A 198 -12.04 -13.87 17.81
C LYS A 198 -12.01 -12.35 17.69
N LYS A 199 -10.90 -11.79 17.20
CA LYS A 199 -10.70 -10.35 17.05
C LYS A 199 -10.95 -9.92 15.62
N ILE A 200 -11.65 -8.81 15.46
CA ILE A 200 -11.97 -8.19 14.17
C ILE A 200 -11.71 -6.69 14.30
N ILE A 201 -11.15 -6.09 13.26
CA ILE A 201 -11.06 -4.64 13.09
C ILE A 201 -11.61 -4.32 11.70
N ARG A 202 -12.46 -3.30 11.62
CA ARG A 202 -13.03 -2.81 10.36
C ARG A 202 -12.71 -1.34 10.20
N THR A 203 -12.26 -0.96 9.01
CA THR A 203 -12.08 0.43 8.62
C THR A 203 -13.09 0.80 7.56
N THR A 204 -13.82 1.87 7.82
CA THR A 204 -14.71 2.52 6.86
C THR A 204 -14.10 3.84 6.45
N VAL A 205 -13.81 4.00 5.16
CA VAL A 205 -13.44 5.27 4.56
C VAL A 205 -14.63 5.80 3.76
N THR A 206 -15.01 7.05 3.99
CA THR A 206 -16.11 7.72 3.28
C THR A 206 -15.66 9.09 2.80
N ILE A 207 -15.87 9.35 1.51
CA ILE A 207 -15.61 10.63 0.85
C ILE A 207 -16.95 11.24 0.46
N ALA A 208 -17.31 12.34 1.10
CA ALA A 208 -18.53 13.08 0.81
C ALA A 208 -18.36 14.55 1.14
N ASP A 209 -18.92 15.44 0.32
CA ASP A 209 -19.06 16.87 0.61
C ASP A 209 -17.76 17.58 1.06
N GLY A 210 -16.62 17.21 0.45
CA GLY A 210 -15.32 17.81 0.76
C GLY A 210 -14.66 17.27 2.03
N LEU A 211 -15.15 16.13 2.53
CA LEU A 211 -14.63 15.48 3.73
C LEU A 211 -14.24 14.04 3.44
N LEU A 212 -13.03 13.67 3.83
CA LEU A 212 -12.60 12.29 4.00
C LEU A 212 -12.81 11.90 5.46
N SER A 213 -13.65 10.91 5.73
CA SER A 213 -13.84 10.33 7.07
C SER A 213 -13.30 8.91 7.12
N ILE A 214 -12.50 8.61 8.13
CA ILE A 214 -11.93 7.29 8.40
C ILE A 214 -12.39 6.85 9.79
N VAL A 215 -13.19 5.79 9.84
CA VAL A 215 -13.75 5.23 11.07
C VAL A 215 -13.24 3.79 11.22
N ASP A 216 -12.52 3.54 12.30
CA ASP A 216 -12.07 2.21 12.70
C ASP A 216 -12.95 1.69 13.85
N GLU A 217 -13.42 0.47 13.72
CA GLU A 217 -14.23 -0.23 14.71
C GLU A 217 -13.59 -1.58 15.05
N SER A 218 -13.62 -1.98 16.32
CA SER A 218 -13.06 -3.27 16.73
C SER A 218 -14.04 -4.14 17.53
N TRP A 219 -13.81 -5.45 17.46
CA TRP A 219 -14.48 -6.46 18.28
C TRP A 219 -13.42 -7.41 18.85
N GLY A 220 -13.55 -7.76 20.13
CA GLY A 220 -12.62 -8.62 20.86
C GLY A 220 -11.27 -7.96 21.19
N CYS A 221 -11.12 -6.65 20.95
CA CYS A 221 -9.92 -5.89 21.30
C CYS A 221 -10.19 -4.38 21.37
N THR A 222 -9.30 -3.66 22.05
CA THR A 222 -9.26 -2.18 22.10
C THR A 222 -8.25 -1.68 21.08
N LEU A 223 -8.59 -0.60 20.36
CA LEU A 223 -7.72 -0.03 19.34
C LEU A 223 -6.60 0.79 19.99
N ALA A 224 -5.41 0.71 19.42
CA ALA A 224 -4.36 1.68 19.73
C ALA A 224 -4.81 3.09 19.30
N ARG A 225 -4.48 4.11 20.10
CA ARG A 225 -4.87 5.49 19.78
C ARG A 225 -3.89 6.10 18.79
N ARG A 226 -4.41 6.81 17.78
CA ARG A 226 -3.61 7.51 16.78
C ARG A 226 -2.68 8.51 17.47
N GLY A 227 -1.41 8.54 17.07
CA GLY A 227 -0.37 9.39 17.68
C GLY A 227 0.15 8.92 19.04
N SER A 228 -0.28 7.76 19.56
CA SER A 228 0.30 7.17 20.78
C SER A 228 1.76 6.75 20.62
N VAL A 229 2.19 6.55 19.38
CA VAL A 229 3.58 6.30 18.98
C VAL A 229 3.91 7.26 17.85
N GLU A 230 5.06 7.93 17.96
CA GLU A 230 5.58 8.76 16.87
C GLU A 230 6.10 7.87 15.73
N PRO A 231 5.51 7.97 14.52
CA PRO A 231 5.98 7.19 13.38
C PRO A 231 7.40 7.60 13.01
N PRO A 232 8.20 6.68 12.44
CA PRO A 232 9.54 7.03 12.00
C PRO A 232 9.48 8.04 10.83
N HIS A 233 10.55 8.83 10.66
CA HIS A 233 10.67 9.72 9.51
C HIS A 233 10.71 8.94 8.20
N PHE A 234 10.26 9.59 7.12
CA PHE A 234 10.36 9.03 5.79
C PHE A 234 11.79 8.56 5.45
N SER A 235 11.90 7.37 4.87
CA SER A 235 13.16 6.82 4.37
C SER A 235 12.94 6.03 3.08
N ALA A 236 13.55 6.53 2.00
CA ALA A 236 13.63 5.84 0.71
C ALA A 236 14.61 4.65 0.70
N GLY A 237 15.10 4.21 1.85
CA GLY A 237 16.06 3.10 1.97
C GLY A 237 17.51 3.56 1.94
N TYR A 238 18.29 3.10 0.96
CA TYR A 238 19.74 3.30 0.91
C TYR A 238 20.20 4.70 0.42
N GLY A 239 19.27 5.63 0.23
CA GLY A 239 19.56 6.99 -0.21
C GLY A 239 19.90 7.12 -1.69
N GLU A 240 20.25 8.33 -2.11
CA GLU A 240 20.64 8.68 -3.46
C GLU A 240 22.15 8.96 -3.52
N GLN A 241 22.85 8.43 -4.53
CA GLN A 241 24.25 8.78 -4.75
C GLN A 241 24.33 10.17 -5.41
N VAL A 242 24.57 11.21 -4.60
CA VAL A 242 24.83 12.56 -5.12
C VAL A 242 26.19 12.57 -5.82
N ARG A 243 26.21 12.75 -7.15
CA ARG A 243 27.45 12.99 -7.88
C ARG A 243 27.94 14.41 -7.54
N SER A 244 28.92 14.53 -6.65
CA SER A 244 29.69 15.77 -6.52
C SER A 244 30.52 15.95 -7.79
N GLY A 245 30.12 16.90 -8.64
CA GLY A 245 30.92 17.36 -9.76
C GLY A 245 32.09 18.20 -9.25
N VAL A 246 33.20 17.57 -8.88
CA VAL A 246 34.51 18.21 -8.93
C VAL A 246 35.25 17.57 -10.10
N LYS A 247 35.24 18.27 -11.22
CA LYS A 247 36.26 18.08 -12.25
C LYS A 247 37.45 18.92 -11.80
N ASP A 248 38.53 18.26 -11.40
CA ASP A 248 39.87 18.85 -11.48
C ASP A 248 40.37 18.77 -12.93
#